data_AF-A0A7K3LU80-F1
#
_entry.id   AF-A0A7K3LU80-F1
#
_cell.length_a   1.000
_cell.length_b   1.000
_cell.length_c   1.000
_cell.angle_alpha   90.00
_cell.angle_beta   90.00
_cell.angle_gamma   90.00
#
_symmetry.space_group_name_H-M   'P 1'
#
loop_
_entity.id
_entity.type
_entity.pdbx_description
1 polymer ?
#
loop_
_entity_poly.entity_id
_entity_poly.type
_entity_poly.pdbx_seq_one_letter_code
_entity_poly.pdbx_strand_id
1 'polypeptide(L)' 'MHPPGRPRRLTNAEKDFARAVFGPRADWLDTVVLTGFIGWRGRAFVFPLTRRTVLCNIGDCAARPTTS' A
#
# COMPACT_ATOMS: atom_id res chain seq x y z
N MET A 1 4.34 -2.80 -15.39
CA MET A 1 4.57 -3.17 -13.98
C MET A 1 5.51 -2.14 -13.36
N HIS A 2 5.14 -1.53 -12.22
CA HIS A 2 6.08 -0.69 -11.46
C HIS A 2 7.12 -1.60 -10.77
N PRO A 3 8.40 -1.22 -10.72
CA PRO A 3 9.42 -2.03 -10.06
C PRO A 3 9.08 -2.22 -8.56
N PRO A 4 9.29 -3.42 -8.00
CA PRO A 4 9.05 -3.67 -6.59
C PRO A 4 9.89 -2.72 -5.74
N GLY A 5 9.28 -2.09 -4.73
CA GLY A 5 9.96 -1.25 -3.76
C GLY A 5 9.86 0.27 -3.97
N ARG A 6 9.53 0.78 -5.16
CA ARG A 6 9.35 2.23 -5.33
C ARG A 6 8.01 2.68 -4.71
N PRO A 7 7.99 3.70 -3.83
CA PRO A 7 6.75 4.24 -3.31
C PRO A 7 5.80 4.65 -4.44
N ARG A 8 4.52 4.24 -4.35
CA ARG A 8 3.48 4.58 -5.32
C ARG A 8 2.15 4.83 -4.63
N ARG A 9 1.26 5.60 -5.24
CA ARG A 9 -0.13 5.71 -4.79
C ARG A 9 -0.94 4.47 -5.17
N LEU A 10 -2.10 4.31 -4.54
CA LEU A 10 -3.12 3.36 -5.00
C LEU A 10 -3.54 3.71 -6.43
N THR A 11 -3.71 2.69 -7.26
CA THR A 11 -4.36 2.79 -8.57
C THR A 11 -5.86 3.00 -8.40
N ASN A 12 -6.56 3.45 -9.46
CA ASN A 12 -8.01 3.61 -9.40
C ASN A 12 -8.73 2.30 -9.09
N ALA A 13 -8.31 1.18 -9.69
CA ALA A 13 -8.89 -0.14 -9.43
C ALA A 13 -8.73 -0.57 -7.95
N GLU A 14 -7.55 -0.33 -7.35
CA GLU A 14 -7.31 -0.63 -5.93
C GLU A 14 -8.19 0.25 -5.01
N LYS A 15 -8.37 1.53 -5.37
CA LYS A 15 -9.26 2.44 -4.62
C LYS A 15 -10.72 2.01 -4.73
N ASP A 16 -11.17 1.62 -5.92
CA ASP A 16 -12.55 1.22 -6.15
C ASP A 16 -12.87 -0.08 -5.40
N PHE A 17 -11.95 -1.04 -5.42
CA PHE A 17 -12.03 -2.23 -4.56
C PHE A 17 -12.10 -1.85 -3.07
N ALA A 18 -11.21 -0.98 -2.60
CA ALA A 18 -11.18 -0.56 -1.20
C ALA A 18 -12.46 0.22 -0.80
N ARG A 19 -13.03 1.05 -1.68
CA ARG A 19 -14.30 1.76 -1.46
C ARG A 19 -15.48 0.80 -1.35
N ALA A 20 -15.44 -0.35 -2.01
CA ALA A 20 -16.48 -1.38 -1.82
C ALA A 20 -16.48 -1.93 -0.39
N VAL A 21 -15.32 -1.94 0.29
CA VAL A 21 -15.16 -2.43 1.67
C VAL A 21 -15.38 -1.32 2.71
N PHE A 22 -14.73 -0.16 2.51
CA PHE A 22 -14.75 0.94 3.48
C PHE A 22 -15.87 1.96 3.24
N GLY A 23 -16.59 1.83 2.13
CA GLY A 23 -17.67 2.72 1.71
C GLY A 23 -17.22 3.78 0.69
N PRO A 24 -18.19 4.41 0.00
CA PRO A 24 -17.94 5.33 -1.11
C PRO A 24 -17.25 6.64 -0.69
N ARG A 25 -17.33 7.02 0.59
CA ARG A 25 -16.72 8.25 1.15
C ARG A 25 -15.30 8.04 1.69
N ALA A 26 -14.62 6.97 1.28
CA ALA A 26 -13.26 6.68 1.70
C ALA A 26 -12.22 7.58 0.98
N ASP A 27 -12.37 8.90 1.10
CA ASP A 27 -11.52 9.91 0.43
C ASP A 27 -10.06 9.87 0.92
N TRP A 28 -9.84 9.32 2.12
CA TRP A 28 -8.52 9.10 2.67
C TRP A 28 -7.67 8.12 1.84
N LEU A 29 -8.29 7.29 0.98
CA LEU A 29 -7.56 6.39 0.07
C LEU A 29 -6.65 7.15 -0.91
N ASP A 30 -6.97 8.40 -1.24
CA ASP A 30 -6.12 9.25 -2.08
C ASP A 30 -4.82 9.68 -1.38
N THR A 31 -4.77 9.57 -0.05
CA THR A 31 -3.60 9.90 0.77
C THR A 31 -2.64 8.72 0.97
N VAL A 32 -3.04 7.51 0.56
CA VAL A 32 -2.27 6.28 0.78
C VAL A 32 -1.16 6.14 -0.25
N VAL A 33 0.06 5.94 0.26
CA VAL A 33 1.24 5.60 -0.53
C VAL A 33 1.70 4.20 -0.12
N LEU A 34 1.63 3.29 -1.06
CA LEU A 34 2.18 1.95 -0.93
C LEU A 34 3.69 1.98 -1.10
N THR A 35 4.39 1.25 -0.24
CA THR A 35 5.84 1.09 -0.34
C THR A 35 6.26 -0.35 -0.06
N GLY A 36 7.39 -0.76 -0.65
CA GLY A 36 8.11 -1.97 -0.31
C GLY A 36 9.40 -1.67 0.46
N PHE A 37 9.43 -0.59 1.26
CA PHE A 37 10.59 -0.28 2.10
C PHE A 37 10.92 -1.47 3.00
N ILE A 38 12.09 -2.09 2.82
CA ILE A 38 12.48 -3.28 3.61
C ILE A 38 12.88 -2.87 5.06
N GLY A 39 12.89 -1.57 5.37
CA GLY A 39 13.02 -1.07 6.74
C GLY A 39 11.89 -1.63 7.61
N TRP A 40 12.26 -2.36 8.67
CA TRP A 40 11.43 -3.27 9.49
C TRP A 40 11.30 -4.72 9.02
N ARG A 41 12.34 -5.29 8.38
CA ARG A 41 12.41 -6.73 8.05
C ARG A 41 11.26 -7.20 7.14
N GLY A 42 10.77 -6.32 6.27
CA GLY A 42 9.66 -6.64 5.37
C GLY A 42 8.30 -6.84 6.08
N ARG A 43 8.11 -6.29 7.28
CA ARG A 43 6.81 -6.32 7.95
C ARG A 43 5.86 -5.27 7.39
N ALA A 44 4.58 -5.64 7.31
CA ALA A 44 3.53 -4.68 6.99
C ALA A 44 3.37 -3.65 8.11
N PHE A 45 3.20 -2.38 7.73
CA PHE A 45 2.94 -1.29 8.68
C PHE A 45 2.13 -0.17 8.04
N VAL A 46 1.46 0.61 8.88
CA VAL A 46 0.80 1.86 8.51
C VAL A 46 1.42 2.99 9.33
N PHE A 47 1.96 4.00 8.66
CA PHE A 47 2.61 5.13 9.30
C PHE A 47 2.09 6.46 8.73
N PRO A 48 1.53 7.36 9.55
CA PRO A 48 1.19 8.70 9.11
C PRO A 48 2.49 9.50 8.88
N LEU A 49 2.87 9.69 7.62
CA LEU A 49 4.10 10.41 7.26
C LEU A 49 3.92 11.92 7.38
N THR A 50 2.74 12.41 7.03
CA THR A 50 2.31 13.81 7.22
C THR A 50 0.83 13.86 7.55
N ARG A 51 0.28 15.05 7.86
CA ARG A 51 -1.17 15.25 8.01
C ARG A 51 -2.01 14.85 6.78
N ARG A 52 -1.38 14.67 5.61
CA ARG A 52 -2.04 14.37 4.33
C ARG A 52 -1.51 13.11 3.64
N THR A 53 -0.70 12.30 4.31
CA THR A 53 -0.10 11.13 3.68
C THR A 53 0.07 9.99 4.67
N VAL A 54 -0.49 8.85 4.30
CA VAL A 54 -0.34 7.59 5.02
C VAL A 54 0.57 6.69 4.20
N LEU A 55 1.72 6.34 4.76
CA LEU A 55 2.63 5.37 4.18
C LEU A 55 2.18 3.98 4.64
N CYS A 56 1.85 3.11 3.68
CA CYS A 56 1.48 1.73 3.93
C CYS A 56 2.54 0.82 3.32
N ASN A 57 3.21 0.07 4.18
CA ASN A 57 4.09 -0.99 3.73
C ASN A 57 3.29 -2.28 3.67
N ILE A 58 3.30 -2.92 2.52
CA ILE A 58 2.59 -4.20 2.32
C ILE A 58 3.42 -5.36 2.87
N GLY A 59 4.66 -5.10 3.27
CA GLY A 59 5.61 -6.13 3.67
C GLY A 59 6.07 -6.95 2.47
N ASP A 60 6.75 -8.05 2.75
CA ASP A 60 7.31 -8.93 1.72
C ASP A 60 6.26 -9.85 1.09
N CYS A 61 5.12 -9.29 0.68
CA CYS A 61 4.06 -10.02 -0.04
C CYS A 61 4.52 -10.54 -1.41
N ALA A 62 5.68 -10.09 -1.91
CA ALA A 62 6.28 -10.55 -3.16
C ALA A 62 7.34 -11.66 -2.97
N ALA A 63 7.90 -11.88 -1.76
CA ALA A 63 9.01 -12.82 -1.56
C ALA A 63 8.61 -14.25 -1.23
N ARG A 64 7.34 -14.63 -1.35
CA ARG A 64 7.01 -16.04 -1.46
C ARG A 64 6.87 -16.39 -2.95
N PRO A 65 7.94 -16.85 -3.63
CA PRO A 65 7.70 -17.74 -4.75
C PRO A 65 6.90 -18.91 -4.16
N THR A 66 5.69 -19.12 -4.65
CA THR A 66 5.04 -20.43 -4.54
C THR A 66 5.93 -21.41 -5.29
N THR A 67 6.95 -21.95 -4.62
CA THR A 67 7.66 -23.12 -5.09
C THR A 67 6.69 -24.28 -5.05
N SER A 68 6.36 -24.72 -6.26
CA SER A 68 5.98 -26.05 -6.76
C SER A 68 4.93 -26.87 -6.03
#